data_AF-A0A0W8C1B3-F1
#
_entry.id   AF-A0A0W8C1B3-F1
#
_cell.length_a   1.000
_cell.length_b   1.000
_cell.length_c   1.000
_cell.angle_alpha   90.00
_cell.angle_beta   90.00
_cell.angle_gamma   90.00
#
_symmetry.space_group_name_H-M   'P 1'
#
loop_
_entity.id
_entity.type
_entity.pdbx_description
1 polymer ?
#
loop_
_entity_poly.entity_id
_entity_poly.type
_entity_poly.pdbx_seq_one_letter_code
_entity_poly.pdbx_strand_id
1 'polypeptide(L)'
;MVVGGSGGLVLTQAQRTLVEKSRAVKHQRAKALEAQHERDARAREHIQEIKARCQSQYAPAPTARRLILRHVGEELARVAYRERQLPSKARSAPHHVTSNNNHKKPHSADDDYDEERFGPVRRPPRKQPPNLWVPIFEQEVAEVQQAKEEAERKRLAAAAEYRERLAQQEADKQRKRLDEKAVADGYARAQAAQQAAWREQEKAKQKQRQDQVVLEAQRWQQDLQAQAEAVRVAQEMKERNERRVLERFRMLDEMEKRRKAERKAADMEEVVRVKQANAQQLELKRQAVLREQRQDRELQRAYEKKLEMQEAARRAELDAILVKQSHKVKLALLNVKSAEEKAREDEERALAVQAAVRAREAELLELKERKKREAARKQVQALTLQKEEKKSRRHVLEREEADYASKFKADFQSWQQEQVAAKEKVHQRNLEYQKLVRQQMSEDARRRAEEDKYGMTLLEAELNSKLLQKAGITSPPEDMHTR
;
A
#
# COMPACT_ATOMS: atom_id res chain seq x y z
N MET A 1 35.65 -78.27 -3.53
CA MET A 1 34.24 -77.84 -3.63
C MET A 1 34.22 -76.37 -3.97
N VAL A 2 33.66 -76.06 -5.15
CA VAL A 2 33.43 -74.70 -5.65
C VAL A 2 32.07 -74.23 -5.12
N VAL A 3 32.01 -73.11 -4.38
CA VAL A 3 30.77 -72.35 -4.19
C VAL A 3 31.08 -70.86 -4.01
N GLY A 4 30.74 -70.07 -5.04
CA GLY A 4 29.99 -68.81 -4.88
C GLY A 4 30.74 -67.54 -4.50
N GLY A 5 31.59 -67.02 -5.39
CA GLY A 5 32.02 -65.62 -5.34
C GLY A 5 30.87 -64.67 -5.71
N SER A 6 30.16 -64.12 -4.72
CA SER A 6 29.34 -62.92 -4.92
C SER A 6 30.23 -61.68 -4.86
N GLY A 7 30.93 -61.42 -5.96
CA GLY A 7 31.70 -60.19 -6.17
C GLY A 7 30.78 -58.98 -6.36
N GLY A 8 30.12 -58.53 -5.29
CA GLY A 8 29.55 -57.19 -5.25
C GLY A 8 30.68 -56.18 -5.17
N LEU A 9 30.84 -55.34 -6.20
CA LEU A 9 31.78 -54.22 -6.20
C LEU A 9 31.51 -53.32 -4.98
N VAL A 10 32.25 -53.54 -3.90
CA VAL A 10 32.20 -52.70 -2.71
C VAL A 10 32.89 -51.39 -3.06
N LEU A 11 32.08 -50.35 -3.34
CA LEU A 11 32.59 -49.01 -3.61
C LEU A 11 33.52 -48.58 -2.48
N THR A 12 34.71 -48.10 -2.84
CA THR A 12 35.69 -47.56 -1.90
C THR A 12 35.10 -46.34 -1.18
N GLN A 13 35.61 -46.00 0.01
CA GLN A 13 35.10 -44.88 0.79
C GLN A 13 35.11 -43.55 0.01
N ALA A 14 36.13 -43.36 -0.84
CA ALA A 14 36.20 -42.22 -1.75
C ALA A 14 35.07 -42.23 -2.81
N GLN A 15 34.73 -43.39 -3.37
CA GLN A 15 33.62 -43.52 -4.33
C GLN A 15 32.25 -43.28 -3.66
N ARG A 16 32.05 -43.74 -2.42
CA ARG A 16 30.82 -43.51 -1.66
C ARG A 16 30.60 -42.02 -1.37
N THR A 17 31.63 -41.33 -0.90
CA THR A 17 31.55 -39.88 -0.63
C THR A 17 31.33 -39.07 -1.92
N LEU A 18 31.85 -39.52 -3.06
CA LEU A 18 31.62 -38.88 -4.36
C LEU A 18 30.18 -39.09 -4.84
N VAL A 19 29.61 -40.28 -4.64
CA VAL A 19 28.20 -40.57 -4.90
C VAL A 19 27.29 -39.74 -3.99
N GLU A 20 27.60 -39.64 -2.69
CA GLU A 20 26.84 -38.80 -1.74
C GLU A 20 26.89 -37.32 -2.11
N LYS A 21 28.05 -36.79 -2.48
CA LYS A 21 28.18 -35.40 -2.99
C LYS A 21 27.38 -35.20 -4.28
N SER A 22 27.41 -36.16 -5.20
CA SER A 22 26.63 -36.07 -6.44
C SER A 22 25.12 -36.12 -6.19
N ARG A 23 24.66 -36.91 -5.21
CA ARG A 23 23.27 -36.93 -4.75
C ARG A 23 22.87 -35.62 -4.07
N ALA A 24 23.75 -35.07 -3.23
CA ALA A 24 23.53 -33.78 -2.58
C ALA A 24 23.39 -32.65 -3.61
N VAL A 25 24.24 -32.62 -4.64
CA VAL A 25 24.15 -31.65 -5.74
C VAL A 25 22.86 -31.83 -6.55
N LYS A 26 22.45 -33.08 -6.83
CA LYS A 26 21.16 -33.35 -7.50
C LYS A 26 19.97 -32.86 -6.66
N HIS A 27 19.98 -33.11 -5.34
CA HIS A 27 18.94 -32.62 -4.43
C HIS A 27 18.94 -31.09 -4.33
N GLN A 28 20.09 -30.44 -4.30
CA GLN A 28 20.17 -28.97 -4.31
C GLN A 28 19.62 -28.38 -5.61
N ARG A 29 19.93 -28.98 -6.77
CA ARG A 29 19.37 -28.56 -8.07
C ARG A 29 17.86 -28.76 -8.13
N ALA A 30 17.35 -29.88 -7.63
CA ALA A 30 15.91 -30.14 -7.56
C ALA A 30 15.20 -29.10 -6.69
N LYS A 31 15.72 -28.81 -5.49
CA LYS A 31 15.17 -27.76 -4.60
C LYS A 31 15.24 -26.36 -5.21
N ALA A 32 16.29 -26.05 -5.96
CA ALA A 32 16.41 -24.77 -6.64
C ALA A 32 15.36 -24.61 -7.76
N LEU A 33 15.10 -25.68 -8.52
CA LEU A 33 14.04 -25.69 -9.54
C LEU A 33 12.65 -25.60 -8.92
N GLU A 34 12.39 -26.29 -7.80
CA GLU A 34 11.13 -26.20 -7.06
C GLU A 34 10.89 -24.78 -6.54
N ALA A 35 11.90 -24.14 -5.95
CA ALA A 35 11.82 -22.75 -5.52
C ALA A 35 11.62 -21.76 -6.70
N GLN A 36 12.13 -22.06 -7.88
CA GLN A 36 11.88 -21.28 -9.09
C GLN A 36 10.43 -21.43 -9.56
N HIS A 37 9.91 -22.66 -9.58
CA HIS A 37 8.50 -22.92 -9.92
C HIS A 37 7.53 -22.26 -8.95
N GLU A 38 7.82 -22.26 -7.65
CA GLU A 38 7.01 -21.54 -6.65
C GLU A 38 6.99 -20.02 -6.88
N ARG A 39 8.14 -19.43 -7.24
CA ARG A 39 8.22 -18.00 -7.57
C ARG A 39 7.42 -17.68 -8.83
N ASP A 40 7.51 -18.50 -9.86
CA ASP A 40 6.76 -18.32 -11.09
C ASP A 40 5.25 -18.51 -10.86
N ALA A 41 4.85 -19.46 -10.00
CA ALA A 41 3.45 -19.65 -9.60
C ALA A 41 2.90 -18.41 -8.87
N ARG A 42 3.63 -17.89 -7.87
CA ARG A 42 3.24 -16.66 -7.15
C ARG A 42 3.19 -15.44 -8.06
N ALA A 43 4.11 -15.32 -9.02
CA ALA A 43 4.10 -14.25 -10.00
C ALA A 43 2.85 -14.33 -10.90
N ARG A 44 2.46 -15.54 -11.33
CA ARG A 44 1.23 -15.77 -12.11
C ARG A 44 -0.02 -15.44 -11.30
N GLU A 45 -0.09 -15.86 -10.05
CA GLU A 45 -1.20 -15.53 -9.13
C GLU A 45 -1.33 -14.02 -8.93
N HIS A 46 -0.21 -13.31 -8.70
CA HIS A 46 -0.19 -11.86 -8.55
C HIS A 46 -0.64 -11.14 -9.84
N ILE A 47 -0.23 -11.61 -11.02
CA ILE A 47 -0.70 -11.08 -12.30
C ILE A 47 -2.21 -11.32 -12.48
N GLN A 48 -2.71 -12.49 -12.09
CA GLN A 48 -4.15 -12.79 -12.14
C GLN A 48 -4.93 -11.92 -11.16
N GLU A 49 -4.40 -11.66 -9.96
CA GLU A 49 -5.01 -10.77 -8.98
C GLU A 49 -5.07 -9.33 -9.50
N ILE A 50 -3.98 -8.82 -10.10
CA ILE A 50 -3.98 -7.51 -10.76
C ILE A 50 -5.02 -7.46 -11.89
N LYS A 51 -5.08 -8.48 -12.75
CA LYS A 51 -6.08 -8.56 -13.81
C LYS A 51 -7.51 -8.57 -13.25
N ALA A 52 -7.77 -9.32 -12.20
CA ALA A 52 -9.08 -9.37 -11.55
C ALA A 52 -9.46 -8.02 -10.90
N ARG A 53 -8.50 -7.33 -10.24
CA ARG A 53 -8.71 -5.99 -9.67
C ARG A 53 -8.95 -4.93 -10.75
N CYS A 54 -8.25 -4.99 -11.89
CA CYS A 54 -8.51 -4.09 -13.00
C CYS A 54 -9.86 -4.40 -13.67
N GLN A 55 -10.25 -5.67 -13.79
CA GLN A 55 -11.55 -6.06 -14.35
C GLN A 55 -12.72 -5.69 -13.42
N SER A 56 -12.55 -5.70 -12.09
CA SER A 56 -13.59 -5.25 -11.17
C SER A 56 -13.74 -3.72 -11.14
N GLN A 57 -12.67 -2.97 -11.37
CA GLN A 57 -12.72 -1.50 -11.55
C GLN A 57 -13.31 -1.09 -12.90
N TYR A 58 -13.19 -1.95 -13.93
CA TYR A 58 -13.79 -1.79 -15.25
C TYR A 58 -14.98 -2.73 -15.48
N ALA A 59 -15.71 -3.12 -14.43
CA ALA A 59 -16.99 -3.77 -14.61
C ALA A 59 -17.89 -2.83 -15.43
N PRO A 60 -18.26 -3.18 -16.68
CA PRO A 60 -19.04 -2.30 -17.50
C PRO A 60 -20.42 -2.25 -16.88
N ALA A 61 -20.84 -1.10 -16.36
CA ALA A 61 -22.26 -0.79 -16.25
C ALA A 61 -22.78 -0.65 -17.70
N PRO A 62 -23.39 -1.69 -18.32
CA PRO A 62 -23.57 -1.72 -19.77
C PRO A 62 -24.72 -0.82 -20.25
N THR A 63 -25.53 -0.34 -19.31
CA THR A 63 -26.78 0.38 -19.59
C THR A 63 -26.65 1.89 -19.43
N ALA A 64 -25.83 2.40 -18.49
CA ALA A 64 -25.75 3.84 -18.23
C ALA A 64 -24.95 4.61 -19.30
N ARG A 65 -23.78 4.11 -19.72
CA ARG A 65 -22.94 4.83 -20.72
C ARG A 65 -23.50 4.80 -22.14
N ARG A 66 -24.24 3.74 -22.52
CA ARG A 66 -24.94 3.69 -23.82
C ARG A 66 -26.12 4.65 -23.89
N LEU A 67 -26.83 4.89 -22.78
CA LEU A 67 -27.92 5.86 -22.72
C LEU A 67 -27.39 7.30 -22.78
N ILE A 68 -26.29 7.62 -22.10
CA ILE A 68 -25.70 8.97 -22.12
C ILE A 68 -25.20 9.33 -23.53
N LEU A 69 -24.50 8.42 -24.22
CA LEU A 69 -24.02 8.69 -25.58
C LEU A 69 -25.17 8.85 -26.60
N ARG A 70 -26.28 8.10 -26.44
CA ARG A 70 -27.47 8.24 -27.28
C ARG A 70 -28.22 9.55 -27.01
N HIS A 71 -28.33 9.95 -25.74
CA HIS A 71 -29.02 11.17 -25.35
C HIS A 71 -28.24 12.43 -25.75
N VAL A 72 -26.92 12.44 -25.57
CA VAL A 72 -26.05 13.55 -26.03
C VAL A 72 -26.03 13.64 -27.55
N GLY A 73 -26.05 12.51 -28.27
CA GLY A 73 -26.19 12.48 -29.72
C GLY A 73 -27.53 13.02 -30.23
N GLU A 74 -28.63 12.71 -29.54
CA GLU A 74 -29.97 13.23 -29.86
C GLU A 74 -30.12 14.73 -29.53
N GLU A 75 -29.55 15.21 -28.43
CA GLU A 75 -29.56 16.62 -28.04
C GLU A 75 -28.74 17.48 -29.02
N LEU A 76 -27.56 17.02 -29.44
CA LEU A 76 -26.75 17.71 -30.45
C LEU A 76 -27.44 17.76 -31.83
N ALA A 77 -28.15 16.69 -32.21
CA ALA A 77 -28.95 16.68 -33.44
C ALA A 77 -30.15 17.63 -33.37
N ARG A 78 -30.79 17.79 -32.20
CA ARG A 78 -31.89 18.75 -31.98
C ARG A 78 -31.43 20.20 -31.99
N VAL A 79 -30.24 20.49 -31.46
CA VAL A 79 -29.65 21.84 -31.51
C VAL A 79 -29.31 22.22 -32.95
N ALA A 80 -28.70 21.31 -33.72
CA ALA A 80 -28.40 21.53 -35.14
C ALA A 80 -29.68 21.71 -36.00
N TYR A 81 -30.80 21.07 -35.63
CA TYR A 81 -32.08 21.23 -36.32
C TYR A 81 -32.79 22.55 -35.97
N ARG A 82 -32.64 23.06 -34.73
CA ARG A 82 -33.20 24.36 -34.31
C ARG A 82 -32.47 25.56 -34.91
N GLU A 83 -31.16 25.48 -35.12
CA GLU A 83 -30.40 26.58 -35.74
C GLU A 83 -30.69 26.76 -37.24
N ARG A 84 -31.26 25.76 -37.93
CA ARG A 84 -31.67 25.86 -39.33
C ARG A 84 -33.06 26.49 -39.56
N GLN A 85 -33.82 26.83 -38.52
CA GLN A 85 -35.20 27.34 -38.65
C GLN A 85 -35.44 28.72 -37.98
N LEU A 86 -34.52 29.68 -38.13
CA LEU A 86 -34.82 31.08 -37.80
C LEU A 86 -35.02 31.91 -39.08
N PRO A 87 -36.22 32.49 -39.30
CA PRO A 87 -36.48 33.36 -40.44
C PRO A 87 -35.89 34.75 -40.19
N SER A 88 -34.91 35.15 -41.01
CA SER A 88 -34.41 36.51 -41.06
C SER A 88 -35.39 37.41 -41.82
N LYS A 89 -36.28 38.11 -41.10
CA LYS A 89 -36.90 39.36 -41.57
C LYS A 89 -37.65 40.08 -40.44
N ALA A 90 -36.98 41.06 -39.84
CA ALA A 90 -37.61 42.23 -39.25
C ALA A 90 -36.53 43.27 -38.94
N ARG A 91 -36.43 44.31 -39.77
CA ARG A 91 -35.80 45.57 -39.37
C ARG A 91 -36.55 46.73 -40.02
N SER A 92 -37.46 47.30 -39.24
CA SER A 92 -38.05 48.63 -39.43
C SER A 92 -37.37 49.52 -38.38
N ALA A 93 -36.73 50.65 -38.73
CA ALA A 93 -37.27 52.04 -38.74
C ALA A 93 -36.11 52.98 -38.24
N PRO A 94 -36.19 54.34 -38.13
CA PRO A 94 -37.20 55.33 -38.59
C PRO A 94 -36.64 56.66 -39.21
N HIS A 95 -37.55 57.46 -39.83
CA HIS A 95 -37.75 58.94 -39.91
C HIS A 95 -36.67 59.95 -39.44
N HIS A 96 -36.47 61.19 -39.92
CA HIS A 96 -37.11 62.15 -40.86
C HIS A 96 -36.18 63.41 -40.94
N VAL A 97 -36.40 64.37 -41.86
CA VAL A 97 -36.41 65.86 -41.67
C VAL A 97 -36.25 66.66 -42.99
N THR A 98 -37.38 67.26 -43.41
CA THR A 98 -37.66 68.58 -44.07
C THR A 98 -36.84 69.02 -45.31
N SER A 99 -37.37 69.68 -46.35
CA SER A 99 -38.17 70.92 -46.35
C SER A 99 -38.63 71.35 -47.77
N ASN A 100 -39.66 72.20 -47.84
CA ASN A 100 -39.92 73.32 -48.78
C ASN A 100 -41.25 73.36 -49.58
N ASN A 101 -42.01 74.43 -49.27
CA ASN A 101 -42.73 75.37 -50.14
C ASN A 101 -43.51 74.84 -51.35
N ASN A 102 -44.84 75.08 -51.38
CA ASN A 102 -45.43 76.28 -52.00
C ASN A 102 -46.97 76.18 -52.17
N HIS A 103 -47.59 77.36 -52.28
CA HIS A 103 -48.85 77.71 -52.98
C HIS A 103 -50.19 77.84 -52.20
N LYS A 104 -50.48 79.12 -51.88
CA LYS A 104 -51.61 79.97 -52.35
C LYS A 104 -53.06 79.44 -52.25
N LYS A 105 -53.91 80.25 -51.60
CA LYS A 105 -55.37 80.37 -51.77
C LYS A 105 -55.75 81.86 -51.98
N PRO A 106 -56.96 82.17 -52.51
CA PRO A 106 -57.19 83.30 -53.43
C PRO A 106 -57.76 84.59 -52.81
N HIS A 107 -57.63 85.69 -53.59
CA HIS A 107 -58.32 87.00 -53.54
C HIS A 107 -59.85 86.83 -53.41
N SER A 108 -60.62 87.55 -52.58
CA SER A 108 -60.86 89.00 -52.38
C SER A 108 -61.40 89.71 -53.62
N ALA A 109 -62.72 89.86 -53.67
CA ALA A 109 -63.46 90.69 -54.61
C ALA A 109 -63.84 92.00 -53.91
N ASP A 110 -63.42 93.13 -54.49
CA ASP A 110 -64.01 94.45 -54.29
C ASP A 110 -64.33 94.97 -55.70
N ASP A 111 -65.60 95.21 -55.95
CA ASP A 111 -66.12 95.84 -57.17
C ASP A 111 -66.15 97.36 -56.95
N ASP A 112 -65.37 98.07 -57.77
CA ASP A 112 -65.49 99.50 -58.02
C ASP A 112 -66.80 99.79 -58.79
N TYR A 113 -67.62 100.71 -58.29
CA TYR A 113 -68.64 101.38 -59.09
C TYR A 113 -68.62 102.89 -58.79
N ASP A 114 -68.11 103.62 -59.78
CA ASP A 114 -68.12 105.08 -59.91
C ASP A 114 -69.47 105.51 -60.54
N GLU A 115 -70.29 106.25 -59.78
CA GLU A 115 -71.43 107.00 -60.31
C GLU A 115 -71.27 108.50 -60.04
N GLU A 116 -70.84 109.25 -61.05
CA GLU A 116 -71.17 110.66 -61.20
C GLU A 116 -71.62 110.95 -62.64
N ARG A 117 -72.93 111.18 -62.84
CA ARG A 117 -73.41 111.87 -64.05
C ARG A 117 -74.72 112.62 -63.79
N PHE A 118 -74.57 113.95 -63.72
CA PHE A 118 -75.59 115.03 -63.73
C PHE A 118 -76.23 115.44 -62.38
N GLY A 119 -75.90 116.66 -61.92
CA GLY A 119 -76.81 117.51 -61.11
C GLY A 119 -77.75 118.32 -62.02
N PRO A 120 -78.35 119.45 -61.60
CA PRO A 120 -78.71 119.96 -60.26
C PRO A 120 -80.17 120.50 -60.23
N VAL A 121 -80.56 121.19 -59.14
CA VAL A 121 -81.69 122.17 -59.05
C VAL A 121 -83.10 121.61 -58.77
N ARG A 122 -83.48 121.59 -57.49
CA ARG A 122 -84.87 121.81 -57.06
C ARG A 122 -84.91 122.75 -55.85
N ARG A 123 -85.56 123.90 -56.07
CA ARG A 123 -86.18 124.90 -55.16
C ARG A 123 -85.80 124.88 -53.66
N PRO A 124 -85.56 126.04 -53.02
CA PRO A 124 -85.51 126.10 -51.56
C PRO A 124 -86.83 125.59 -50.98
N PRO A 125 -86.84 124.59 -50.08
CA PRO A 125 -88.07 124.20 -49.41
C PRO A 125 -88.49 125.34 -48.48
N ARG A 126 -89.74 125.77 -48.61
CA ARG A 126 -90.42 126.66 -47.66
C ARG A 126 -90.13 126.15 -46.24
N LYS A 127 -89.72 127.04 -45.32
CA LYS A 127 -89.55 126.72 -43.90
C LYS A 127 -90.88 126.19 -43.35
N GLN A 128 -90.99 124.87 -43.25
CA GLN A 128 -92.03 124.24 -42.45
C GLN A 128 -91.69 124.44 -40.98
N PRO A 129 -92.69 124.58 -40.09
CA PRO A 129 -92.46 124.63 -38.66
C PRO A 129 -91.70 123.37 -38.19
N PRO A 130 -90.91 123.46 -37.10
CA PRO A 130 -90.07 122.35 -36.63
C PRO A 130 -90.94 121.12 -36.38
N ASN A 131 -90.71 120.06 -37.15
CA ASN A 131 -91.46 118.82 -37.02
C ASN A 131 -90.90 118.08 -35.78
N LEU A 132 -91.64 118.11 -34.67
CA LEU A 132 -91.26 117.53 -33.37
C LEU A 132 -90.95 116.02 -33.43
N TRP A 133 -91.27 115.36 -34.53
CA TRP A 133 -90.98 113.94 -34.80
C TRP A 133 -89.57 113.68 -35.32
N VAL A 134 -88.87 114.68 -35.89
CA VAL A 134 -87.51 114.49 -36.42
C VAL A 134 -86.49 114.24 -35.31
N PRO A 135 -86.48 114.98 -34.18
CA PRO A 135 -85.59 114.67 -33.06
C PRO A 135 -85.85 113.28 -32.45
N ILE A 136 -87.11 112.83 -32.42
CA ILE A 136 -87.49 111.50 -31.91
C ILE A 136 -86.97 110.41 -32.85
N PHE A 137 -87.13 110.58 -34.17
CA PHE A 137 -86.62 109.64 -35.15
C PHE A 137 -85.09 109.59 -35.19
N GLU A 138 -84.41 110.74 -35.07
CA GLU A 138 -82.95 110.81 -34.94
C GLU A 138 -82.47 110.09 -33.67
N GLN A 139 -83.23 110.21 -32.58
CA GLN A 139 -82.95 109.49 -31.33
C GLN A 139 -83.17 107.97 -31.49
N GLU A 140 -84.27 107.51 -32.11
CA GLU A 140 -84.52 106.10 -32.40
C GLU A 140 -83.46 105.50 -33.35
N VAL A 141 -83.03 106.25 -34.38
CA VAL A 141 -81.96 105.83 -35.29
C VAL A 141 -80.63 105.72 -34.56
N ALA A 142 -80.33 106.67 -33.65
CA ALA A 142 -79.14 106.61 -32.81
C ALA A 142 -79.19 105.42 -31.84
N GLU A 143 -80.34 105.12 -31.24
CA GLU A 143 -80.53 103.96 -30.35
C GLU A 143 -80.40 102.63 -31.12
N VAL A 144 -80.91 102.54 -32.35
CA VAL A 144 -80.72 101.36 -33.21
C VAL A 144 -79.26 101.20 -33.65
N GLN A 145 -78.55 102.30 -33.93
CA GLN A 145 -77.12 102.25 -34.24
C GLN A 145 -76.31 101.82 -33.01
N GLN A 146 -76.59 102.37 -31.84
CA GLN A 146 -75.98 101.93 -30.57
C GLN A 146 -76.26 100.46 -30.28
N ALA A 147 -77.49 99.99 -30.50
CA ALA A 147 -77.84 98.58 -30.33
C ALA A 147 -77.09 97.66 -31.31
N LYS A 148 -76.86 98.09 -32.56
CA LYS A 148 -76.04 97.36 -33.54
C LYS A 148 -74.57 97.32 -33.13
N GLU A 149 -74.01 98.45 -32.72
CA GLU A 149 -72.63 98.52 -32.23
C GLU A 149 -72.42 97.68 -30.97
N GLU A 150 -73.38 97.68 -30.04
CA GLU A 150 -73.35 96.82 -28.86
C GLU A 150 -73.46 95.34 -29.22
N ALA A 151 -74.31 94.98 -30.19
CA ALA A 151 -74.42 93.60 -30.67
C ALA A 151 -73.13 93.14 -31.35
N GLU A 152 -72.48 94.00 -32.14
CA GLU A 152 -71.18 93.72 -32.75
C GLU A 152 -70.07 93.62 -31.70
N ARG A 153 -70.04 94.52 -30.71
CA ARG A 153 -69.10 94.42 -29.58
C ARG A 153 -69.30 93.14 -28.79
N LYS A 154 -70.55 92.75 -28.49
CA LYS A 154 -70.87 91.47 -27.83
C LYS A 154 -70.45 90.27 -28.68
N ARG A 155 -70.64 90.32 -30.00
CA ARG A 155 -70.20 89.27 -30.94
C ARG A 155 -68.67 89.16 -31.00
N LEU A 156 -67.95 90.27 -31.05
CA LEU A 156 -66.49 90.30 -31.04
C LEU A 156 -65.93 89.84 -29.69
N ALA A 157 -66.55 90.23 -28.58
CA ALA A 157 -66.19 89.74 -27.25
C ALA A 157 -66.41 88.23 -27.14
N ALA A 158 -67.55 87.70 -27.58
CA ALA A 158 -67.81 86.25 -27.60
C ALA A 158 -66.82 85.49 -28.52
N ALA A 159 -66.45 86.07 -29.67
CA ALA A 159 -65.43 85.50 -30.55
C ALA A 159 -64.03 85.53 -29.93
N ALA A 160 -63.68 86.57 -29.16
CA ALA A 160 -62.44 86.66 -28.41
C ALA A 160 -62.39 85.60 -27.29
N GLU A 161 -63.45 85.47 -26.49
CA GLU A 161 -63.57 84.43 -25.46
C GLU A 161 -63.45 83.02 -26.05
N TYR A 162 -64.05 82.78 -27.23
CA TYR A 162 -63.94 81.49 -27.91
C TYR A 162 -62.50 81.20 -28.38
N ARG A 163 -61.80 82.21 -28.90
CA ARG A 163 -60.38 82.10 -29.28
C ARG A 163 -59.49 81.82 -28.06
N GLU A 164 -59.74 82.48 -26.94
CA GLU A 164 -59.03 82.23 -25.69
C GLU A 164 -59.26 80.81 -25.18
N ARG A 165 -60.50 80.31 -25.20
CA ARG A 165 -60.82 78.92 -24.84
C ARG A 165 -60.12 77.91 -25.75
N LEU A 166 -60.05 78.17 -27.06
CA LEU A 166 -59.31 77.31 -27.99
C LEU A 166 -57.80 77.34 -27.72
N ALA A 167 -57.22 78.52 -27.47
CA ALA A 167 -55.81 78.66 -27.13
C ALA A 167 -55.46 77.93 -25.81
N GLN A 168 -56.34 77.99 -24.80
CA GLN A 168 -56.19 77.22 -23.56
C GLN A 168 -56.22 75.72 -23.83
N GLN A 169 -57.16 75.22 -24.64
CA GLN A 169 -57.22 73.81 -25.00
C GLN A 169 -56.00 73.32 -25.77
N GLU A 170 -55.43 74.15 -26.66
CA GLU A 170 -54.19 73.82 -27.37
C GLU A 170 -52.98 73.80 -26.44
N ALA A 171 -52.87 74.78 -25.53
CA ALA A 171 -51.82 74.81 -24.51
C ALA A 171 -51.89 73.58 -23.60
N ASP A 172 -53.08 73.17 -23.17
CA ASP A 172 -53.27 71.97 -22.34
C ASP A 172 -52.92 70.68 -23.11
N LYS A 173 -53.27 70.58 -24.39
CA LYS A 173 -52.85 69.45 -25.24
C LYS A 173 -51.32 69.41 -25.40
N GLN A 174 -50.67 70.55 -25.56
CA GLN A 174 -49.21 70.62 -25.66
C GLN A 174 -48.55 70.24 -24.34
N ARG A 175 -49.07 70.71 -23.19
CA ARG A 175 -48.60 70.32 -21.86
C ARG A 175 -48.68 68.80 -21.66
N LYS A 176 -49.84 68.20 -21.94
CA LYS A 176 -50.02 66.73 -21.87
C LYS A 176 -49.03 65.97 -22.73
N ARG A 177 -48.76 66.43 -23.96
CA ARG A 177 -47.76 65.80 -24.84
C ARG A 177 -46.34 65.91 -24.30
N LEU A 178 -45.99 67.01 -23.64
CA LEU A 178 -44.68 67.17 -23.00
C LEU A 178 -44.57 66.27 -21.77
N ASP A 179 -45.63 66.16 -20.97
CA ASP A 179 -45.67 65.27 -19.81
C ASP A 179 -45.55 63.79 -20.24
N GLU A 180 -46.28 63.37 -21.28
CA GLU A 180 -46.18 62.03 -21.87
C GLU A 180 -44.77 61.72 -22.38
N LYS A 181 -44.11 62.68 -23.03
CA LYS A 181 -42.71 62.55 -23.47
C LYS A 181 -41.76 62.44 -22.28
N ALA A 182 -41.94 63.26 -21.25
CA ALA A 182 -41.12 63.21 -20.04
C ALA A 182 -41.24 61.85 -19.32
N VAL A 183 -42.45 61.28 -19.28
CA VAL A 183 -42.69 59.94 -18.73
C VAL A 183 -42.01 58.86 -19.59
N ALA A 184 -42.13 58.94 -20.92
CA ALA A 184 -41.48 58.00 -21.84
C ALA A 184 -39.94 58.05 -21.73
N ASP A 185 -39.37 59.26 -21.67
CA ASP A 185 -37.93 59.47 -21.49
C ASP A 185 -37.46 58.98 -20.11
N GLY A 186 -38.27 59.20 -19.07
CA GLY A 186 -38.01 58.67 -17.72
C GLY A 186 -37.97 57.14 -17.72
N TYR A 187 -38.91 56.49 -18.41
CA TYR A 187 -38.94 55.04 -18.55
C TYR A 187 -37.75 54.50 -19.36
N ALA A 188 -37.39 55.15 -20.47
CA ALA A 188 -36.22 54.79 -21.28
C ALA A 188 -34.91 54.90 -20.48
N ARG A 189 -34.75 55.96 -19.68
CA ARG A 189 -33.60 56.11 -18.78
C ARG A 189 -33.57 55.03 -17.69
N ALA A 190 -34.72 54.72 -17.09
CA ALA A 190 -34.82 53.66 -16.09
C ALA A 190 -34.45 52.27 -16.68
N GLN A 191 -34.92 51.95 -17.89
CA GLN A 191 -34.54 50.73 -18.58
C GLN A 191 -33.04 50.70 -18.92
N ALA A 192 -32.47 51.82 -19.41
CA ALA A 192 -31.04 51.91 -19.68
C ALA A 192 -30.20 51.71 -18.41
N ALA A 193 -30.62 52.29 -17.28
CA ALA A 193 -29.97 52.11 -15.98
C ALA A 193 -30.05 50.65 -15.50
N GLN A 194 -31.20 49.99 -15.66
CA GLN A 194 -31.35 48.56 -15.34
C GLN A 194 -30.45 47.67 -16.20
N GLN A 195 -30.35 47.94 -17.50
CA GLN A 195 -29.46 47.19 -18.38
C GLN A 195 -27.98 47.41 -18.04
N ALA A 196 -27.59 48.65 -17.70
CA ALA A 196 -26.24 48.96 -17.25
C ALA A 196 -25.90 48.23 -15.94
N ALA A 197 -26.79 48.30 -14.94
CA ALA A 197 -26.63 47.59 -13.67
C ALA A 197 -26.51 46.07 -13.87
N TRP A 198 -27.32 45.48 -14.75
CA TRP A 198 -27.22 44.05 -15.08
C TRP A 198 -25.88 43.68 -15.73
N ARG A 199 -25.38 44.49 -16.68
CA ARG A 199 -24.06 44.28 -17.30
C ARG A 199 -22.93 44.39 -16.29
N GLU A 200 -23.01 45.31 -15.34
CA GLU A 200 -22.03 45.43 -14.26
C GLU A 200 -22.06 44.23 -13.33
N GLN A 201 -23.26 43.73 -12.98
CA GLN A 201 -23.39 42.50 -12.20
C GLN A 201 -22.80 41.28 -12.93
N GLU A 202 -23.03 41.15 -14.24
CA GLU A 202 -22.42 40.07 -15.03
C GLU A 202 -20.89 40.18 -15.07
N LYS A 203 -20.35 41.39 -15.24
CA LYS A 203 -18.89 41.63 -15.15
C LYS A 203 -18.35 41.28 -13.77
N ALA A 204 -19.06 41.62 -12.69
CA ALA A 204 -18.66 41.28 -11.33
C ALA A 204 -18.65 39.76 -11.10
N LYS A 205 -19.69 39.05 -11.55
CA LYS A 205 -19.75 37.57 -11.51
C LYS A 205 -18.62 36.93 -12.30
N GLN A 206 -18.29 37.45 -13.49
CA GLN A 206 -17.17 36.96 -14.30
C GLN A 206 -15.83 37.15 -13.59
N LYS A 207 -15.59 38.34 -13.00
CA LYS A 207 -14.38 38.58 -12.20
C LYS A 207 -14.29 37.62 -11.01
N GLN A 208 -15.37 37.45 -10.25
CA GLN A 208 -15.40 36.49 -9.13
C GLN A 208 -15.05 35.07 -9.57
N ARG A 209 -15.55 34.61 -10.73
CA ARG A 209 -15.18 33.29 -11.28
C ARG A 209 -13.70 33.24 -11.66
N GLN A 210 -13.16 34.28 -12.28
CA GLN A 210 -11.74 34.36 -12.62
C GLN A 210 -10.87 34.35 -11.36
N ASP A 211 -11.23 35.12 -10.34
CA ASP A 211 -10.52 35.19 -9.06
C ASP A 211 -10.53 33.82 -8.36
N GLN A 212 -11.67 33.11 -8.37
CA GLN A 212 -11.77 31.74 -7.85
C GLN A 212 -10.82 30.78 -8.58
N VAL A 213 -10.78 30.81 -9.91
CA VAL A 213 -9.88 29.98 -10.71
C VAL A 213 -8.41 30.29 -10.42
N VAL A 214 -8.05 31.57 -10.24
CA VAL A 214 -6.68 31.98 -9.87
C VAL A 214 -6.30 31.47 -8.48
N LEU A 215 -7.20 31.59 -7.50
CA LEU A 215 -6.96 31.07 -6.14
C LEU A 215 -6.80 29.54 -6.13
N GLU A 216 -7.63 28.83 -6.90
CA GLU A 216 -7.47 27.38 -7.05
C GLU A 216 -6.13 27.04 -7.72
N ALA A 217 -5.76 27.71 -8.81
CA ALA A 217 -4.48 27.49 -9.48
C ALA A 217 -3.28 27.73 -8.53
N GLN A 218 -3.34 28.76 -7.69
CA GLN A 218 -2.32 29.02 -6.67
C GLN A 218 -2.26 27.90 -5.62
N ARG A 219 -3.40 27.39 -5.15
CA ARG A 219 -3.44 26.25 -4.23
C ARG A 219 -2.81 25.01 -4.85
N TRP A 220 -3.17 24.67 -6.09
CA TRP A 220 -2.57 23.55 -6.82
C TRP A 220 -1.06 23.71 -6.99
N GLN A 221 -0.58 24.93 -7.26
CA GLN A 221 0.85 25.19 -7.37
C GLN A 221 1.58 25.01 -6.03
N GLN A 222 0.98 25.47 -4.92
CA GLN A 222 1.52 25.26 -3.58
C GLN A 222 1.53 23.78 -3.19
N ASP A 223 0.47 23.03 -3.51
CA ASP A 223 0.39 21.59 -3.26
C ASP A 223 1.45 20.83 -4.06
N LEU A 224 1.69 21.19 -5.31
CA LEU A 224 2.75 20.60 -6.13
C LEU A 224 4.15 20.90 -5.56
N GLN A 225 4.37 22.13 -5.09
CA GLN A 225 5.64 22.50 -4.44
C GLN A 225 5.83 21.72 -3.14
N ALA A 226 4.81 21.62 -2.29
CA ALA A 226 4.86 20.85 -1.05
C ALA A 226 5.11 19.36 -1.32
N GLN A 227 4.50 18.79 -2.36
CA GLN A 227 4.77 17.40 -2.77
C GLN A 227 6.21 17.22 -3.25
N ALA A 228 6.73 18.14 -4.06
CA ALA A 228 8.12 18.09 -4.52
C ALA A 228 9.12 18.17 -3.36
N GLU A 229 8.87 19.06 -2.40
CA GLU A 229 9.69 19.19 -1.19
C GLU A 229 9.59 17.95 -0.30
N ALA A 230 8.39 17.38 -0.11
CA ALA A 230 8.21 16.15 0.65
C ALA A 230 8.99 14.98 0.03
N VAL A 231 9.00 14.87 -1.31
CA VAL A 231 9.82 13.87 -2.02
C VAL A 231 11.30 14.13 -1.81
N ARG A 232 11.78 15.37 -1.91
CA ARG A 232 13.19 15.72 -1.67
C ARG A 232 13.62 15.35 -0.24
N VAL A 233 12.83 15.74 0.77
CA VAL A 233 13.13 15.43 2.18
C VAL A 233 13.10 13.92 2.42
N ALA A 234 12.16 13.20 1.81
CA ALA A 234 12.12 11.74 1.91
C ALA A 234 13.37 11.08 1.28
N GLN A 235 13.86 11.59 0.16
CA GLN A 235 15.12 11.13 -0.46
C GLN A 235 16.32 11.42 0.45
N GLU A 236 16.45 12.64 0.96
CA GLU A 236 17.54 13.00 1.89
C GLU A 236 17.53 12.11 3.15
N MET A 237 16.36 11.79 3.68
CA MET A 237 16.24 10.89 4.83
C MET A 237 16.62 9.45 4.49
N LYS A 238 16.26 8.96 3.29
CA LYS A 238 16.72 7.65 2.80
C LYS A 238 18.24 7.62 2.68
N GLU A 239 18.85 8.61 2.04
CA GLU A 239 20.31 8.68 1.90
C GLU A 239 21.02 8.72 3.27
N ARG A 240 20.50 9.50 4.22
CA ARG A 240 21.05 9.55 5.59
C ARG A 240 20.99 8.19 6.28
N ASN A 241 19.88 7.47 6.11
CA ASN A 241 19.73 6.13 6.68
C ASN A 241 20.65 5.13 6.00
N GLU A 242 20.78 5.17 4.67
CA GLU A 242 21.73 4.34 3.92
C GLU A 242 23.17 4.58 4.36
N ARG A 243 23.59 5.84 4.52
CA ARG A 243 24.91 6.20 5.04
C ARG A 243 25.15 5.60 6.43
N ARG A 244 24.20 5.71 7.35
CA ARG A 244 24.28 5.09 8.70
C ARG A 244 24.40 3.57 8.63
N VAL A 245 23.69 2.92 7.71
CA VAL A 245 23.78 1.47 7.52
C VAL A 245 25.16 1.09 6.97
N LEU A 246 25.67 1.82 5.99
CA LEU A 246 27.02 1.60 5.43
C LEU A 246 28.11 1.81 6.49
N GLU A 247 27.99 2.83 7.34
CA GLU A 247 28.89 3.04 8.47
C GLU A 247 28.88 1.85 9.44
N ARG A 248 27.71 1.33 9.79
CA ARG A 248 27.60 0.12 10.64
C ARG A 248 28.25 -1.09 9.99
N PHE A 249 28.05 -1.30 8.69
CA PHE A 249 28.72 -2.38 7.96
C PHE A 249 30.24 -2.22 7.95
N ARG A 250 30.76 -1.01 7.71
CA ARG A 250 32.20 -0.73 7.79
C ARG A 250 32.77 -1.07 9.17
N MET A 251 32.08 -0.68 10.24
CA MET A 251 32.51 -1.02 11.60
C MET A 251 32.51 -2.53 11.85
N LEU A 252 31.52 -3.27 11.35
CA LEU A 252 31.49 -4.73 11.46
C LEU A 252 32.63 -5.39 10.67
N ASP A 253 32.91 -4.92 9.46
CA ASP A 253 34.02 -5.39 8.64
C ASP A 253 35.37 -5.14 9.32
N GLU A 254 35.55 -3.98 9.95
CA GLU A 254 36.75 -3.68 10.73
C GLU A 254 36.88 -4.59 11.96
N MET A 255 35.78 -4.85 12.67
CA MET A 255 35.76 -5.79 13.80
C MET A 255 36.08 -7.22 13.36
N GLU A 256 35.58 -7.66 12.20
CA GLU A 256 35.96 -8.96 11.64
C GLU A 256 37.43 -9.02 11.26
N LYS A 257 37.98 -7.95 10.66
CA LYS A 257 39.41 -7.86 10.33
C LYS A 257 40.27 -7.98 11.60
N ARG A 258 39.88 -7.30 12.69
CA ARG A 258 40.55 -7.41 13.99
C ARG A 258 40.50 -8.83 14.55
N ARG A 259 39.31 -9.45 14.59
CA ARG A 259 39.16 -10.84 15.04
C ARG A 259 39.98 -11.83 14.21
N LYS A 260 40.03 -11.65 12.88
CA LYS A 260 40.86 -12.47 11.99
C LYS A 260 42.36 -12.27 12.30
N ALA A 261 42.79 -11.05 12.59
CA ALA A 261 44.17 -10.77 12.97
C ALA A 261 44.52 -11.38 14.35
N GLU A 262 43.63 -11.26 15.34
CA GLU A 262 43.78 -11.88 16.66
C GLU A 262 43.89 -13.41 16.57
N ARG A 263 43.03 -14.06 15.77
CA ARG A 263 43.11 -15.50 15.52
C ARG A 263 44.45 -15.89 14.90
N LYS A 264 44.88 -15.17 13.86
CA LYS A 264 46.20 -15.42 13.24
C LYS A 264 47.35 -15.25 14.24
N ALA A 265 47.27 -14.25 15.12
CA ALA A 265 48.29 -14.05 16.16
C ALA A 265 48.30 -15.22 17.16
N ALA A 266 47.12 -15.65 17.63
CA ALA A 266 46.98 -16.81 18.52
C ALA A 266 47.50 -18.11 17.88
N ASP A 267 47.17 -18.36 16.60
CA ASP A 267 47.65 -19.52 15.85
C ASP A 267 49.19 -19.50 15.74
N MET A 268 49.78 -18.32 15.49
CA MET A 268 51.24 -18.17 15.44
C MET A 268 51.89 -18.44 16.80
N GLU A 269 51.29 -17.98 17.90
CA GLU A 269 51.76 -18.28 19.26
C GLU A 269 51.67 -19.78 19.57
N GLU A 270 50.59 -20.45 19.16
CA GLU A 270 50.44 -21.90 19.32
C GLU A 270 51.52 -22.65 18.54
N VAL A 271 51.78 -22.27 17.28
CA VAL A 271 52.85 -22.87 16.48
C VAL A 271 54.21 -22.71 17.16
N VAL A 272 54.50 -21.56 17.77
CA VAL A 272 55.74 -21.36 18.54
C VAL A 272 55.79 -22.29 19.75
N ARG A 273 54.69 -22.42 20.52
CA ARG A 273 54.62 -23.34 21.67
C ARG A 273 54.83 -24.79 21.26
N VAL A 274 54.18 -25.23 20.17
CA VAL A 274 54.33 -26.60 19.65
C VAL A 274 55.77 -26.85 19.18
N LYS A 275 56.41 -25.88 18.52
CA LYS A 275 57.83 -26.00 18.14
C LYS A 275 58.74 -26.15 19.37
N GLN A 276 58.51 -25.37 20.42
CA GLN A 276 59.27 -25.48 21.67
C GLN A 276 59.05 -26.84 22.34
N ALA A 277 57.80 -27.31 22.44
CA ALA A 277 57.49 -28.62 23.01
C ALA A 277 58.11 -29.77 22.20
N ASN A 278 58.07 -29.70 20.87
CA ASN A 278 58.71 -30.69 20.01
C ASN A 278 60.24 -30.70 20.17
N ALA A 279 60.87 -29.52 20.32
CA ALA A 279 62.31 -29.43 20.59
C ALA A 279 62.67 -30.09 21.92
N GLN A 280 61.92 -29.80 22.99
CA GLN A 280 62.09 -30.44 24.30
C GLN A 280 61.90 -31.96 24.25
N GLN A 281 60.88 -32.44 23.53
CA GLN A 281 60.66 -33.88 23.34
C GLN A 281 61.81 -34.54 22.58
N LEU A 282 62.38 -33.88 21.57
CA LEU A 282 63.55 -34.38 20.85
C LEU A 282 64.79 -34.44 21.75
N GLU A 283 64.99 -33.45 22.62
CA GLU A 283 66.07 -33.48 23.62
C GLU A 283 65.91 -34.63 24.61
N LEU A 284 64.71 -34.83 25.15
CA LEU A 284 64.40 -35.96 26.04
C LEU A 284 64.66 -37.31 25.35
N LYS A 285 64.26 -37.45 24.08
CA LYS A 285 64.54 -38.66 23.28
C LYS A 285 66.05 -38.87 23.10
N ARG A 286 66.81 -37.82 22.79
CA ARG A 286 68.28 -37.89 22.69
C ARG A 286 68.92 -38.33 24.00
N GLN A 287 68.45 -37.80 25.14
CA GLN A 287 68.94 -38.20 26.45
C GLN A 287 68.58 -39.65 26.80
N ALA A 288 67.37 -40.11 26.44
CA ALA A 288 66.96 -41.49 26.65
C ALA A 288 67.85 -42.46 25.85
N VAL A 289 68.08 -42.18 24.56
CA VAL A 289 68.99 -42.98 23.72
C VAL A 289 70.40 -43.01 24.30
N LEU A 290 70.91 -41.88 24.80
CA LEU A 290 72.24 -41.85 25.46
C LEU A 290 72.28 -42.68 26.74
N ARG A 291 71.17 -42.74 27.51
CA ARG A 291 71.08 -43.61 28.71
C ARG A 291 71.04 -45.08 28.33
N GLU A 292 70.26 -45.45 27.33
CA GLU A 292 70.20 -46.82 26.80
C GLU A 292 71.58 -47.28 26.32
N GLN A 293 72.27 -46.45 25.52
CA GLN A 293 73.64 -46.75 25.08
C GLN A 293 74.63 -46.93 26.23
N ARG A 294 74.48 -46.18 27.33
CA ARG A 294 75.31 -46.36 28.53
C ARG A 294 75.00 -47.69 29.22
N GLN A 295 73.72 -48.00 29.39
CA GLN A 295 73.27 -49.27 29.98
C GLN A 295 73.74 -50.46 29.14
N ASP A 296 73.64 -50.39 27.81
CA ASP A 296 74.12 -51.45 26.92
C ASP A 296 75.62 -51.67 27.06
N ARG A 297 76.42 -50.60 27.14
CA ARG A 297 77.87 -50.70 27.36
C ARG A 297 78.20 -51.29 28.74
N GLU A 298 77.43 -50.93 29.77
CA GLU A 298 77.58 -51.51 31.11
C GLU A 298 77.23 -52.99 31.12
N LEU A 299 76.15 -53.38 30.44
CA LEU A 299 75.77 -54.79 30.26
C LEU A 299 76.83 -55.56 29.48
N GLN A 300 77.35 -55.02 28.37
CA GLN A 300 78.44 -55.62 27.60
C GLN A 300 79.65 -55.90 28.48
N ARG A 301 80.11 -54.91 29.26
CA ARG A 301 81.22 -55.08 30.21
C ARG A 301 80.92 -56.13 31.27
N ALA A 302 79.68 -56.20 31.76
CA ALA A 302 79.28 -57.22 32.72
C ALA A 302 79.28 -58.63 32.11
N TYR A 303 78.86 -58.76 30.84
CA TYR A 303 78.95 -60.02 30.10
C TYR A 303 80.40 -60.42 29.81
N GLU A 304 81.25 -59.48 29.39
CA GLU A 304 82.69 -59.71 29.20
C GLU A 304 83.34 -60.24 30.48
N LYS A 305 83.11 -59.57 31.62
CA LYS A 305 83.60 -60.04 32.93
C LYS A 305 83.07 -61.42 33.31
N LYS A 306 81.78 -61.70 33.06
CA LYS A 306 81.20 -63.02 33.31
C LYS A 306 81.84 -64.09 32.43
N LEU A 307 82.11 -63.77 31.17
CA LEU A 307 82.78 -64.66 30.23
C LEU A 307 84.22 -64.92 30.69
N GLU A 308 84.97 -63.89 31.06
CA GLU A 308 86.32 -64.01 31.64
C GLU A 308 86.31 -64.91 32.88
N MET A 309 85.35 -64.72 33.79
CA MET A 309 85.19 -65.57 34.98
C MET A 309 84.85 -67.02 34.63
N GLN A 310 84.00 -67.24 33.62
CA GLN A 310 83.67 -68.58 33.12
C GLN A 310 84.86 -69.24 32.43
N GLU A 311 85.65 -68.50 31.66
CA GLU A 311 86.88 -69.01 31.04
C GLU A 311 87.94 -69.33 32.08
N ALA A 312 88.10 -68.47 33.10
CA ALA A 312 89.00 -68.73 34.22
C ALA A 312 88.55 -69.96 35.02
N ALA A 313 87.25 -70.08 35.31
CA ALA A 313 86.68 -71.27 35.95
C ALA A 313 86.87 -72.52 35.10
N ARG A 314 86.62 -72.45 33.79
CA ARG A 314 86.87 -73.55 32.85
C ARG A 314 88.35 -73.94 32.83
N ARG A 315 89.28 -72.98 32.82
CA ARG A 315 90.72 -73.27 32.91
C ARG A 315 91.07 -73.94 34.23
N ALA A 316 90.59 -73.43 35.35
CA ALA A 316 90.79 -74.04 36.67
C ALA A 316 90.17 -75.44 36.77
N GLU A 317 89.01 -75.67 36.15
CA GLU A 317 88.40 -76.99 36.03
C GLU A 317 89.22 -77.92 35.15
N LEU A 318 89.73 -77.45 34.00
CA LEU A 318 90.62 -78.24 33.15
C LEU A 318 91.92 -78.58 33.88
N ASP A 319 92.52 -77.65 34.61
CA ASP A 319 93.70 -77.89 35.45
C ASP A 319 93.38 -78.87 36.58
N ALA A 320 92.24 -78.72 37.25
CA ALA A 320 91.79 -79.65 38.28
C ALA A 320 91.45 -81.03 37.69
N ILE A 321 90.94 -81.11 36.47
CA ILE A 321 90.72 -82.36 35.74
C ILE A 321 92.07 -82.96 35.36
N LEU A 322 93.05 -82.19 34.91
CA LEU A 322 94.40 -82.71 34.64
C LEU A 322 95.03 -83.25 35.93
N VAL A 323 94.89 -82.55 37.06
CA VAL A 323 95.34 -83.04 38.38
C VAL A 323 94.57 -84.29 38.78
N LYS A 324 93.23 -84.29 38.68
CA LYS A 324 92.39 -85.44 39.00
C LYS A 324 92.60 -86.60 38.06
N GLN A 325 92.89 -86.39 36.77
CA GLN A 325 93.20 -87.43 35.81
C GLN A 325 94.61 -87.95 36.03
N SER A 326 95.58 -87.11 36.38
CA SER A 326 96.90 -87.59 36.82
C SER A 326 96.77 -88.41 38.10
N HIS A 327 95.92 -87.99 39.04
CA HIS A 327 95.63 -88.69 40.28
C HIS A 327 94.74 -89.92 40.06
N LYS A 328 93.83 -89.91 39.09
CA LYS A 328 92.94 -91.02 38.71
C LYS A 328 93.67 -91.99 37.79
N VAL A 329 94.66 -91.61 37.00
CA VAL A 329 95.59 -92.55 36.37
C VAL A 329 96.41 -93.19 37.48
N LYS A 330 96.93 -92.41 38.44
CA LYS A 330 97.58 -92.97 39.65
C LYS A 330 96.65 -93.88 40.46
N LEU A 331 95.38 -93.53 40.64
CA LEU A 331 94.40 -94.28 41.44
C LEU A 331 93.69 -95.38 40.65
N ALA A 332 93.49 -95.28 39.34
CA ALA A 332 92.90 -96.32 38.48
C ALA A 332 93.95 -97.36 38.07
N LEU A 333 95.24 -96.99 38.11
CA LEU A 333 96.33 -97.96 38.30
C LEU A 333 96.22 -98.70 39.64
N LEU A 334 95.45 -98.19 40.61
CA LEU A 334 95.31 -98.73 41.97
C LEU A 334 93.91 -99.27 42.33
N ASN A 335 92.84 -98.93 41.59
CA ASN A 335 91.45 -99.28 41.92
C ASN A 335 90.52 -99.10 40.70
N VAL A 336 90.14 -100.23 40.10
CA VAL A 336 89.07 -100.32 39.11
C VAL A 336 87.80 -100.75 39.84
N LYS A 337 86.74 -99.93 39.83
CA LYS A 337 85.39 -100.33 40.25
C LYS A 337 84.54 -100.67 39.03
N SER A 338 83.70 -101.71 39.14
CA SER A 338 82.97 -102.29 38.02
C SER A 338 81.85 -101.38 37.50
N ALA A 339 81.50 -101.56 36.22
CA ALA A 339 80.56 -100.73 35.47
C ALA A 339 79.09 -100.83 35.94
N GLU A 340 78.77 -101.77 36.83
CA GLU A 340 77.39 -102.13 37.19
C GLU A 340 76.79 -101.21 38.24
N GLU A 341 77.58 -100.71 39.19
CA GLU A 341 77.11 -99.77 40.22
C GLU A 341 76.78 -98.40 39.63
N LYS A 342 77.54 -97.99 38.62
CA LYS A 342 77.33 -96.71 37.93
C LYS A 342 76.05 -96.69 37.08
N ALA A 343 75.66 -97.84 36.53
CA ALA A 343 74.43 -97.96 35.75
C ALA A 343 73.17 -97.77 36.62
N ARG A 344 73.18 -98.24 37.87
CA ARG A 344 72.02 -98.10 38.77
C ARG A 344 71.77 -96.68 39.24
N GLU A 345 72.81 -95.89 39.50
CA GLU A 345 72.66 -94.48 39.90
C GLU A 345 72.06 -93.62 38.78
N ASP A 346 72.38 -93.94 37.52
CA ASP A 346 71.88 -93.18 36.37
C ASP A 346 70.39 -93.52 36.09
N GLU A 347 69.93 -94.74 36.39
CA GLU A 347 68.51 -95.14 36.31
C GLU A 347 67.63 -94.40 37.33
N GLU A 348 68.08 -94.26 38.58
CA GLU A 348 67.33 -93.55 39.62
C GLU A 348 67.17 -92.06 39.30
N ARG A 349 68.21 -91.44 38.73
CA ARG A 349 68.15 -90.03 38.29
C ARG A 349 67.19 -89.83 37.12
N ALA A 350 67.13 -90.78 36.18
CA ALA A 350 66.22 -90.72 35.05
C ALA A 350 64.75 -90.77 35.49
N LEU A 351 64.41 -91.60 36.49
CA LEU A 351 63.05 -91.70 37.04
C LEU A 351 62.61 -90.42 37.75
N ALA A 352 63.50 -89.80 38.53
CA ALA A 352 63.21 -88.54 39.23
C ALA A 352 62.90 -87.39 38.25
N VAL A 353 63.62 -87.32 37.14
CA VAL A 353 63.39 -86.31 36.10
C VAL A 353 62.06 -86.53 35.39
N GLN A 354 61.71 -87.77 35.07
CA GLN A 354 60.42 -88.09 34.44
C GLN A 354 59.23 -87.72 35.34
N ALA A 355 59.33 -87.94 36.66
CA ALA A 355 58.30 -87.57 37.61
C ALA A 355 58.11 -86.02 37.69
N ALA A 356 59.19 -85.27 37.70
CA ALA A 356 59.14 -83.80 37.75
C ALA A 356 58.53 -83.16 36.49
N VAL A 357 58.78 -83.74 35.31
CA VAL A 357 58.19 -83.28 34.05
C VAL A 357 56.67 -83.49 34.05
N ARG A 358 56.19 -84.67 34.47
CA ARG A 358 54.75 -84.98 34.55
C ARG A 358 54.00 -84.05 35.52
N ALA A 359 54.62 -83.68 36.65
CA ALA A 359 54.03 -82.75 37.60
C ALA A 359 53.85 -81.34 37.00
N ARG A 360 54.84 -80.83 36.28
CA ARG A 360 54.78 -79.52 35.60
C ARG A 360 53.73 -79.49 34.49
N GLU A 361 53.59 -80.59 33.74
CA GLU A 361 52.57 -80.72 32.71
C GLU A 361 51.14 -80.65 33.29
N ALA A 362 50.91 -81.27 34.45
CA ALA A 362 49.62 -81.23 35.14
C ALA A 362 49.25 -79.81 35.62
N GLU A 363 50.20 -79.08 36.22
CA GLU A 363 49.98 -77.70 36.68
C GLU A 363 49.64 -76.73 35.53
N LEU A 364 50.32 -76.90 34.38
CA LEU A 364 50.04 -76.09 33.19
C LEU A 364 48.65 -76.35 32.62
N LEU A 365 48.16 -77.59 32.66
CA LEU A 365 46.79 -77.92 32.24
C LEU A 365 45.75 -77.30 33.17
N GLU A 366 45.96 -77.35 34.49
CA GLU A 366 45.07 -76.70 35.45
C GLU A 366 45.00 -75.18 35.25
N LEU A 367 46.14 -74.51 35.07
CA LEU A 367 46.18 -73.07 34.82
C LEU A 367 45.47 -72.69 33.51
N LYS A 368 45.61 -73.50 32.46
CA LYS A 368 44.88 -73.31 31.20
C LYS A 368 43.36 -73.42 31.41
N GLU A 369 42.91 -74.43 32.16
CA GLU A 369 41.49 -74.60 32.46
C GLU A 369 40.93 -73.48 33.35
N ARG A 370 41.68 -73.01 34.36
CA ARG A 370 41.31 -71.85 35.19
C ARG A 370 41.16 -70.58 34.33
N LYS A 371 42.13 -70.30 33.45
CA LYS A 371 42.06 -69.15 32.52
C LYS A 371 40.88 -69.23 31.56
N LYS A 372 40.56 -70.42 31.02
CA LYS A 372 39.36 -70.61 30.18
C LYS A 372 38.07 -70.31 30.94
N ARG A 373 37.94 -70.78 32.18
CA ARG A 373 36.77 -70.54 33.03
C ARG A 373 36.61 -69.06 33.39
N GLU A 374 37.71 -68.38 33.72
CA GLU A 374 37.70 -66.94 34.00
C GLU A 374 37.35 -66.09 32.77
N ALA A 375 37.90 -66.45 31.60
CA ALA A 375 37.55 -65.80 30.34
C ALA A 375 36.06 -65.97 30.00
N ALA A 376 35.51 -67.18 30.18
CA ALA A 376 34.08 -67.44 30.00
C ALA A 376 33.21 -66.63 30.97
N ARG A 377 33.60 -66.53 32.25
CA ARG A 377 32.89 -65.70 33.24
C ARG A 377 32.87 -64.22 32.84
N LYS A 378 34.01 -63.66 32.41
CA LYS A 378 34.10 -62.26 31.94
C LYS A 378 33.25 -62.02 30.70
N GLN A 379 33.22 -62.97 29.76
CA GLN A 379 32.35 -62.88 28.57
C GLN A 379 30.87 -62.87 28.94
N VAL A 380 30.44 -63.74 29.87
CA VAL A 380 29.05 -63.76 30.34
C VAL A 380 28.68 -62.44 31.03
N GLN A 381 29.54 -61.91 31.91
CA GLN A 381 29.31 -60.63 32.58
C GLN A 381 29.25 -59.44 31.60
N ALA A 382 30.10 -59.42 30.57
CA ALA A 382 30.03 -58.40 29.53
C ALA A 382 28.71 -58.47 28.75
N LEU A 383 28.23 -59.68 28.43
CA LEU A 383 26.96 -59.87 27.74
C LEU A 383 25.75 -59.49 28.61
N THR A 384 25.78 -59.73 29.92
CA THR A 384 24.69 -59.29 30.82
C THR A 384 24.62 -57.78 30.92
N LEU A 385 25.76 -57.11 31.11
CA LEU A 385 25.83 -55.64 31.13
C LEU A 385 25.35 -55.04 29.80
N GLN A 386 25.76 -55.62 28.66
CA GLN A 386 25.30 -55.15 27.35
C GLN A 386 23.77 -55.32 27.18
N LYS A 387 23.19 -56.41 27.69
CA LYS A 387 21.73 -56.62 27.65
C LYS A 387 20.99 -55.62 28.54
N GLU A 388 21.51 -55.34 29.73
CA GLU A 388 20.95 -54.35 30.66
C GLU A 388 21.03 -52.93 30.09
N GLU A 389 22.16 -52.56 29.48
CA GLU A 389 22.32 -51.27 28.82
C GLU A 389 21.37 -51.11 27.62
N LYS A 390 21.18 -52.16 26.81
CA LYS A 390 20.20 -52.13 25.72
C LYS A 390 18.77 -51.98 26.25
N LYS A 391 18.42 -52.64 27.36
CA LYS A 391 17.12 -52.51 28.01
C LYS A 391 16.91 -51.10 28.57
N SER A 392 17.90 -50.53 29.27
CA SER A 392 17.80 -49.19 29.83
C SER A 392 17.67 -48.13 28.74
N ARG A 393 18.48 -48.21 27.68
CA ARG A 393 18.37 -47.34 26.50
C ARG A 393 16.97 -47.42 25.86
N ARG A 394 16.42 -48.62 25.70
CA ARG A 394 15.06 -48.80 25.17
C ARG A 394 14.00 -48.15 26.06
N HIS A 395 14.09 -48.30 27.38
CA HIS A 395 13.14 -47.69 28.30
C HIS A 395 13.25 -46.16 28.35
N VAL A 396 14.44 -45.59 28.20
CA VAL A 396 14.61 -44.14 28.10
C VAL A 396 13.94 -43.61 26.83
N LEU A 397 14.21 -44.24 25.67
CA LEU A 397 13.58 -43.86 24.40
C LEU A 397 12.06 -43.98 24.46
N GLU A 398 11.54 -45.06 25.06
CA GLU A 398 10.09 -45.25 25.22
C GLU A 398 9.44 -44.16 26.08
N ARG A 399 10.13 -43.67 27.12
CA ARG A 399 9.67 -42.54 27.93
C ARG A 399 9.73 -41.22 27.15
N GLU A 400 10.81 -40.99 26.41
CA GLU A 400 10.95 -39.79 25.57
C GLU A 400 9.87 -39.75 24.47
N GLU A 401 9.57 -40.88 23.84
CA GLU A 401 8.48 -41.02 22.86
C GLU A 401 7.11 -40.81 23.50
N ALA A 402 6.86 -41.35 24.70
CA ALA A 402 5.62 -41.14 25.43
C ALA A 402 5.42 -39.67 25.84
N ASP A 403 6.48 -39.02 26.33
CA ASP A 403 6.47 -37.60 26.68
C ASP A 403 6.24 -36.73 25.44
N TYR A 404 6.89 -37.07 24.32
CA TYR A 404 6.68 -36.39 23.05
C TYR A 404 5.24 -36.57 22.55
N ALA A 405 4.70 -37.79 22.58
CA ALA A 405 3.33 -38.07 22.18
C ALA A 405 2.32 -37.36 23.09
N SER A 406 2.59 -37.26 24.39
CA SER A 406 1.77 -36.52 25.35
C SER A 406 1.75 -35.02 25.03
N LYS A 407 2.93 -34.41 24.83
CA LYS A 407 3.04 -33.00 24.43
C LYS A 407 2.34 -32.73 23.11
N PHE A 408 2.57 -33.56 22.10
CA PHE A 408 1.91 -33.43 20.80
C PHE A 408 0.39 -33.54 20.90
N LYS A 409 -0.13 -34.48 21.72
CA LYS A 409 -1.58 -34.57 21.97
C LYS A 409 -2.12 -33.33 22.66
N ALA A 410 -1.40 -32.76 23.63
CA ALA A 410 -1.79 -31.53 24.31
C ALA A 410 -1.80 -30.33 23.35
N ASP A 411 -0.76 -30.18 22.52
CA ASP A 411 -0.67 -29.11 21.51
C ASP A 411 -1.77 -29.25 20.45
N PHE A 412 -2.10 -30.47 20.04
CA PHE A 412 -3.21 -30.70 19.13
C PHE A 412 -4.56 -30.33 19.75
N GLN A 413 -4.77 -30.66 21.04
CA GLN A 413 -5.98 -30.31 21.76
C GLN A 413 -6.11 -28.80 21.96
N SER A 414 -5.03 -28.08 22.29
CA SER A 414 -5.04 -26.63 22.43
C SER A 414 -5.34 -25.95 21.10
N TRP A 415 -4.69 -26.38 20.01
CA TRP A 415 -4.98 -25.89 18.67
C TRP A 415 -6.46 -26.16 18.27
N GLN A 416 -7.00 -27.34 18.58
CA GLN A 416 -8.40 -27.65 18.31
C GLN A 416 -9.35 -26.72 19.08
N GLN A 417 -9.06 -26.43 20.35
CA GLN A 417 -9.83 -25.48 21.15
C GLN A 417 -9.76 -24.06 20.57
N GLU A 418 -8.58 -23.61 20.13
CA GLU A 418 -8.41 -22.32 19.47
C GLU A 418 -9.23 -22.21 18.18
N GLN A 419 -9.28 -23.28 17.37
CA GLN A 419 -10.10 -23.33 16.16
C GLN A 419 -11.59 -23.25 16.46
N VAL A 420 -12.06 -23.93 17.50
CA VAL A 420 -13.47 -23.86 17.94
C VAL A 420 -13.79 -22.45 18.44
N ALA A 421 -12.95 -21.87 19.31
CA ALA A 421 -13.14 -20.52 19.82
C ALA A 421 -13.11 -19.45 18.70
N ALA A 422 -12.25 -19.62 17.70
CA ALA A 422 -12.22 -18.74 16.53
C ALA A 422 -13.52 -18.82 15.72
N LYS A 423 -14.04 -20.04 15.48
CA LYS A 423 -15.33 -20.23 14.81
C LYS A 423 -16.49 -19.64 15.60
N GLU A 424 -16.50 -19.80 16.93
CA GLU A 424 -17.50 -19.20 17.81
C GLU A 424 -17.47 -17.67 17.77
N LYS A 425 -16.28 -17.05 17.81
CA LYS A 425 -16.14 -15.58 17.67
C LYS A 425 -16.69 -15.08 16.33
N VAL A 426 -16.41 -15.77 15.23
CA VAL A 426 -16.97 -15.42 13.91
C VAL A 426 -18.49 -15.59 13.91
N HIS A 427 -19.00 -16.67 14.50
CA HIS A 427 -20.43 -16.92 14.60
C HIS A 427 -21.15 -15.83 15.43
N GLN A 428 -20.59 -15.45 16.58
CA GLN A 428 -21.11 -14.37 17.42
C GLN A 428 -21.12 -13.04 16.68
N ARG A 429 -20.02 -12.68 16.00
CA ARG A 429 -19.96 -11.47 15.18
C ARG A 429 -21.01 -11.46 14.05
N ASN A 430 -21.23 -12.61 13.41
CA ASN A 430 -22.27 -12.75 12.39
C ASN A 430 -23.68 -12.60 12.98
N LEU A 431 -23.94 -13.14 14.17
CA LEU A 431 -25.21 -12.93 14.87
C LEU A 431 -25.43 -11.46 15.25
N GLU A 432 -24.38 -10.77 15.71
CA GLU A 432 -24.43 -9.33 16.00
C GLU A 432 -24.72 -8.51 14.74
N TYR A 433 -24.05 -8.81 13.62
CA TYR A 433 -24.34 -8.16 12.35
C TYR A 433 -25.77 -8.43 11.87
N GLN A 434 -26.27 -9.67 12.00
CA GLN A 434 -27.66 -9.97 11.66
C GLN A 434 -28.66 -9.19 12.53
N LYS A 435 -28.38 -9.05 13.84
CA LYS A 435 -29.19 -8.22 14.74
C LYS A 435 -29.18 -6.75 14.32
N LEU A 436 -28.01 -6.20 14.00
CA LEU A 436 -27.87 -4.82 13.52
C LEU A 436 -28.63 -4.60 12.21
N VAL A 437 -28.51 -5.52 11.25
CA VAL A 437 -29.25 -5.43 9.98
C VAL A 437 -30.76 -5.50 10.22
N ARG A 438 -31.23 -6.38 11.12
CA ARG A 438 -32.65 -6.43 11.50
C ARG A 438 -33.12 -5.12 12.15
N GLN A 439 -32.30 -4.51 13.00
CA GLN A 439 -32.59 -3.20 13.58
C GLN A 439 -32.70 -2.13 12.49
N GLN A 440 -31.71 -2.04 11.59
CA GLN A 440 -31.75 -1.11 10.46
C GLN A 440 -32.97 -1.30 9.58
N MET A 441 -33.32 -2.55 9.24
CA MET A 441 -34.53 -2.86 8.47
C MET A 441 -35.81 -2.44 9.21
N SER A 442 -35.86 -2.61 10.53
CA SER A 442 -37.01 -2.16 11.34
C SER A 442 -37.11 -0.64 11.44
N GLU A 443 -35.97 0.06 11.52
CA GLU A 443 -35.91 1.52 11.51
C GLU A 443 -36.26 2.09 10.14
N ASP A 444 -35.79 1.47 9.05
CA ASP A 444 -36.16 1.80 7.68
C ASP A 444 -37.66 1.56 7.44
N ALA A 445 -38.21 0.46 7.96
CA ALA A 445 -39.64 0.18 7.85
C ALA A 445 -40.49 1.20 8.62
N ARG A 446 -40.03 1.64 9.80
CA ARG A 446 -40.67 2.74 10.55
C ARG A 446 -40.59 4.06 9.80
N ARG A 447 -39.39 4.43 9.31
CA ARG A 447 -39.19 5.64 8.49
C ARG A 447 -40.07 5.63 7.25
N ARG A 448 -40.12 4.54 6.48
CA ARG A 448 -41.02 4.45 5.33
C ARG A 448 -42.49 4.55 5.74
N ALA A 449 -42.93 3.88 6.81
CA ALA A 449 -44.31 4.00 7.27
C ALA A 449 -44.67 5.44 7.71
N GLU A 450 -43.71 6.18 8.25
CA GLU A 450 -43.87 7.57 8.68
C GLU A 450 -43.77 8.57 7.51
N GLU A 451 -42.82 8.39 6.59
CA GLU A 451 -42.56 9.24 5.41
C GLU A 451 -43.55 8.97 4.26
N ASP A 452 -43.89 7.72 3.95
CA ASP A 452 -44.84 7.35 2.88
C ASP A 452 -46.30 7.64 3.25
N LYS A 453 -46.63 7.91 4.52
CA LYS A 453 -48.02 8.21 4.92
C LYS A 453 -48.55 9.46 4.19
N TYR A 454 -47.69 10.44 3.95
CA TYR A 454 -48.04 11.70 3.31
C TYR A 454 -47.18 12.02 2.08
N GLY A 455 -46.07 11.31 1.86
CA GLY A 455 -45.21 11.44 0.68
C GLY A 455 -44.50 12.78 0.54
N MET A 456 -44.56 13.62 1.58
CA MET A 456 -44.01 14.96 1.66
C MET A 456 -43.80 15.30 3.14
N THR A 457 -42.69 15.96 3.47
CA THR A 457 -42.37 16.37 4.86
C THR A 457 -43.19 17.59 5.29
N LEU A 458 -43.32 17.86 6.60
CA LEU A 458 -44.02 19.07 7.09
C LEU A 458 -43.44 20.34 6.47
N LEU A 459 -42.12 20.38 6.33
CA LEU A 459 -41.38 21.52 5.80
C LEU A 459 -41.68 21.73 4.30
N GLU A 460 -41.76 20.64 3.53
CA GLU A 460 -42.20 20.69 2.13
C GLU A 460 -43.69 21.05 2.00
N ALA A 461 -44.55 20.60 2.91
CA ALA A 461 -45.96 20.97 2.96
C ALA A 461 -46.15 22.46 3.31
N GLU A 462 -45.35 23.01 4.22
CA GLU A 462 -45.32 24.44 4.54
C GLU A 462 -44.85 25.28 3.36
N LEU A 463 -43.80 24.85 2.67
CA LEU A 463 -43.31 25.50 1.44
C LEU A 463 -44.34 25.46 0.31
N ASN A 464 -45.08 24.36 0.19
CA ASN A 464 -46.13 24.16 -0.83
C ASN A 464 -47.52 24.62 -0.38
N SER A 465 -47.65 25.27 0.79
CA SER A 465 -48.92 25.68 1.40
C SER A 465 -49.88 26.40 0.46
N LYS A 466 -49.38 27.34 -0.38
CA LYS A 466 -50.20 28.07 -1.37
C LYS A 466 -50.79 27.17 -2.47
N LEU A 467 -50.08 26.10 -2.82
CA LEU A 467 -50.48 25.15 -3.86
C LEU A 467 -51.46 24.12 -3.29
N LEU A 468 -51.23 23.68 -2.04
CA LEU A 468 -52.13 22.81 -1.27
C LEU A 468 -53.46 23.50 -0.93
N GLN A 469 -53.45 24.78 -0.58
CA GLN A 469 -54.67 25.56 -0.36
C GLN A 469 -55.53 25.66 -1.62
N LYS A 470 -54.92 25.79 -2.81
CA LYS A 470 -55.64 25.75 -4.09
C LYS A 470 -56.25 24.38 -4.38
N ALA A 471 -55.64 23.31 -3.87
CA ALA A 471 -56.15 21.94 -3.96
C ALA A 471 -57.18 21.60 -2.88
N GLY A 472 -57.50 22.52 -1.96
CA GLY A 472 -58.53 22.36 -0.93
C GLY A 472 -58.04 21.89 0.45
N ILE A 473 -56.72 21.82 0.67
CA ILE A 473 -56.14 21.46 1.97
C ILE A 473 -55.75 22.75 2.71
N THR A 474 -56.51 23.10 3.76
CA THR A 474 -56.37 24.38 4.48
C THR A 474 -55.18 24.43 5.44
N SER A 475 -54.75 23.28 5.96
CA SER A 475 -53.59 23.13 6.85
C SER A 475 -52.99 21.73 6.73
N PRO A 476 -51.67 21.56 6.89
CA PRO A 476 -51.04 20.24 6.96
C PRO A 476 -51.59 19.44 8.17
N PRO A 477 -51.80 18.12 8.03
CA PRO A 477 -52.16 17.24 9.16
C PRO A 477 -51.17 17.32 10.33
N GLU A 478 -51.66 17.33 11.57
CA GLU A 478 -50.84 17.49 12.80
C GLU A 478 -49.86 16.33 13.05
N ASP A 479 -50.11 15.18 12.43
CA ASP A 479 -49.33 13.95 12.56
C ASP A 479 -48.29 13.77 11.43
N MET A 480 -48.04 14.81 10.63
CA MET A 480 -46.97 14.83 9.64
C MET A 480 -45.58 14.99 10.29
N HIS A 481 -44.55 14.39 9.69
CA HIS A 481 -43.20 14.39 10.25
C HIS A 481 -42.45 15.71 9.92
N THR A 482 -41.79 16.31 10.93
CA THR A 482 -41.07 17.60 10.86
C THR A 482 -39.69 17.56 10.17
N ARG A 483 -39.22 16.38 9.77
CA ARG A 483 -37.86 16.19 9.24
C ARG A 483 -37.86 15.87 7.77
#